data_AF-A0A317N7W8-F1
#
_entry.id   AF-A0A317N7W8-F1
#
_cell.length_a   1.000
_cell.length_b   1.000
_cell.length_c   1.000
_cell.angle_alpha   90.00
_cell.angle_beta   90.00
_cell.angle_gamma   90.00
#
_symmetry.space_group_name_H-M   'P 1'
#
loop_
_entity.id
_entity.type
_entity.pdbx_description
1 polymer ?
#
loop_
_entity_poly.entity_id
_entity_poly.type
_entity_poly.pdbx_seq_one_letter_code
_entity_poly.pdbx_strand_id
1 'polypeptide(L)'
;MELRKGAHAPVPTSLLAVVLSWRSAHAVDAHALLVTESGLVRDDRDFVFFNAPRHASQAVTLDQEPAPGTARLSVSLPRTEAEVARIVVSASLDEGTFDQLAELTLTVHAADGPVARFVLEGIEDVQAMMFGEFYRRDGGWRFRAIGQGWAGGLPGLATEFGVTVDEPGEARRPGPGPHRAPRVPATPLTQTRSHDPRAGSPELGGDDRPHGARVGSPALTRRVIDLPPPPPPDPELADWHPDPQDPGRLRWWDGEEWTTSTRPHIQDDRVRCARCTAPLRRKLFGGHGPCKACAGEVEEFLTHWRTRARRVLTGPGTLSEEWLAVWASLRYQRIDEELGRAVLREAGLTQVERMVAFAFADGEVFADELDAFEHVVSELALSGPIVDDLRRRMHRGRTLSRLRAGELPTIDTPGLHLDPEERVHLDLPAVHIRMLARGPRNTEGRLIGSSKKLRFVGDGTGIELPWNRVVSVHPEHGTVVLAATSARGGATFGVTDPDYVAAALEGALRVAKRLVLTPGQRDSRSIPQDVKAQVWQRDGGRCVECGDGHYLEFDHIIPLSRGGATSAANLQILCRACNRAKGARI
;
A
#
# COMPACT_ATOMS: atom_id res chain seq x y z
N MET A 1 -31.07 29.47 16.99
CA MET A 1 -30.99 30.96 16.91
C MET A 1 -31.18 31.40 15.47
N GLU A 2 -31.93 32.47 15.21
CA GLU A 2 -32.12 33.00 13.85
C GLU A 2 -31.03 34.03 13.51
N LEU A 3 -30.39 33.86 12.36
CA LEU A 3 -29.27 34.66 11.88
C LEU A 3 -29.70 35.52 10.71
N ARG A 4 -29.18 36.75 10.67
CA ARG A 4 -29.20 37.62 9.49
C ARG A 4 -27.89 37.49 8.72
N LYS A 5 -27.86 37.91 7.45
CA LYS A 5 -26.63 38.00 6.65
C LYS A 5 -25.53 38.75 7.42
N GLY A 6 -24.35 38.14 7.54
CA GLY A 6 -23.20 38.64 8.32
C GLY A 6 -23.20 38.30 9.81
N ALA A 7 -24.33 37.86 10.39
CA ALA A 7 -24.42 37.45 11.78
C ALA A 7 -23.76 36.08 12.03
N HIS A 8 -23.39 35.81 13.27
CA HIS A 8 -22.70 34.57 13.63
C HIS A 8 -23.13 34.05 15.01
N ALA A 9 -22.97 32.75 15.24
CA ALA A 9 -23.38 32.03 16.45
C ALA A 9 -22.26 31.14 16.98
N PRO A 10 -22.11 30.96 18.31
CA PRO A 10 -21.34 29.83 18.82
C PRO A 10 -22.03 28.50 18.44
N VAL A 11 -21.24 27.48 18.12
CA VAL A 11 -21.73 26.11 17.86
C VAL A 11 -20.92 25.11 18.69
N PRO A 12 -21.52 24.00 19.15
CA PRO A 12 -20.78 23.00 19.91
C PRO A 12 -19.76 22.30 19.02
N THR A 13 -18.56 22.05 19.56
CA THR A 13 -17.52 21.25 18.90
C THR A 13 -17.93 19.77 18.89
N SER A 14 -18.81 19.42 17.97
CA SER A 14 -19.47 18.12 17.88
C SER A 14 -19.81 17.81 16.41
N LEU A 15 -20.54 16.72 16.18
CA LEU A 15 -21.15 16.45 14.88
C LEU A 15 -22.39 17.33 14.70
N LEU A 16 -22.41 18.11 13.62
CA LEU A 16 -23.51 18.99 13.25
C LEU A 16 -24.12 18.53 11.92
N ALA A 17 -25.43 18.68 11.76
CA ALA A 17 -26.10 18.52 10.48
C ALA A 17 -26.47 19.89 9.91
N VAL A 18 -25.98 20.20 8.71
CA VAL A 18 -26.32 21.41 7.96
C VAL A 18 -27.35 21.03 6.91
N VAL A 19 -28.55 21.59 7.02
CA VAL A 19 -29.69 21.29 6.15
C VAL A 19 -30.04 22.53 5.35
N LEU A 20 -30.00 22.41 4.04
CA LEU A 20 -30.61 23.33 3.10
C LEU A 20 -32.02 22.83 2.78
N SER A 21 -32.99 23.74 2.75
CA SER A 21 -34.38 23.44 2.37
C SER A 21 -34.95 24.56 1.53
N TRP A 22 -35.73 24.23 0.51
CA TRP A 22 -36.38 25.19 -0.40
C TRP A 22 -37.65 24.60 -1.00
N ARG A 23 -38.44 25.42 -1.70
CA ARG A 23 -39.60 24.99 -2.49
C ARG A 23 -39.35 25.28 -3.96
N SER A 24 -38.97 24.25 -4.70
CA SER A 24 -38.88 24.26 -6.15
C SER A 24 -38.70 22.83 -6.69
N ALA A 25 -38.85 22.65 -8.00
CA ALA A 25 -38.48 21.42 -8.70
C ALA A 25 -36.98 21.34 -9.00
N HIS A 26 -36.23 22.45 -8.87
CA HIS A 26 -34.78 22.46 -9.06
C HIS A 26 -34.07 21.62 -7.99
N ALA A 27 -33.13 20.78 -8.43
CA ALA A 27 -32.19 20.08 -7.57
C ALA A 27 -30.99 20.99 -7.30
N VAL A 28 -30.63 21.18 -6.03
CA VAL A 28 -29.48 21.98 -5.60
C VAL A 28 -28.35 21.03 -5.23
N ASP A 29 -27.17 21.22 -5.82
CA ASP A 29 -25.97 20.46 -5.51
C ASP A 29 -25.19 21.17 -4.40
N ALA A 30 -25.27 20.63 -3.19
CA ALA A 30 -24.62 21.19 -2.02
C ALA A 30 -23.18 20.70 -1.89
N HIS A 31 -22.31 21.61 -1.49
CA HIS A 31 -20.88 21.38 -1.42
C HIS A 31 -20.23 22.11 -0.24
N ALA A 32 -19.00 21.75 0.09
CA ALA A 32 -18.23 22.38 1.15
C ALA A 32 -16.75 22.48 0.79
N LEU A 33 -16.10 23.56 1.21
CA LEU A 33 -14.66 23.78 1.03
C LEU A 33 -13.98 23.90 2.38
N LEU A 34 -12.91 23.12 2.59
CA LEU A 34 -12.07 23.20 3.77
C LEU A 34 -10.88 24.09 3.45
N VAL A 35 -10.82 25.26 4.08
CA VAL A 35 -9.84 26.29 3.70
C VAL A 35 -8.89 26.58 4.85
N THR A 36 -7.63 26.81 4.49
CA THR A 36 -6.56 27.16 5.41
C THR A 36 -6.65 28.62 5.85
N GLU A 37 -5.74 29.07 6.72
CA GLU A 37 -5.65 30.49 7.11
C GLU A 37 -5.39 31.42 5.93
N SER A 38 -4.77 30.91 4.85
CA SER A 38 -4.56 31.69 3.62
C SER A 38 -5.87 32.00 2.88
N GLY A 39 -6.97 31.34 3.24
CA GLY A 39 -8.26 31.43 2.56
C GLY A 39 -8.39 30.54 1.34
N LEU A 40 -7.38 29.72 1.03
CA LEU A 40 -7.39 28.75 -0.06
C LEU A 40 -7.47 27.32 0.46
N VAL A 41 -7.96 26.42 -0.39
CA VAL A 41 -7.84 24.96 -0.21
C VAL A 41 -6.38 24.52 -0.33
N ARG A 42 -6.01 23.38 0.28
CA ARG A 42 -4.65 22.81 0.13
C ARG A 42 -4.48 22.15 -1.25
N ASP A 43 -5.48 21.39 -1.65
CA ASP A 43 -5.62 20.73 -2.95
C ASP A 43 -7.12 20.41 -3.20
N ASP A 44 -7.43 19.80 -4.35
CA ASP A 44 -8.82 19.50 -4.75
C ASP A 44 -9.57 18.58 -3.78
N ARG A 45 -8.89 17.87 -2.85
CA ARG A 45 -9.51 16.97 -1.87
C ARG A 45 -10.21 17.71 -0.73
N ASP A 46 -9.85 18.97 -0.52
CA ASP A 46 -10.51 19.86 0.44
C ASP A 46 -11.86 20.37 -0.09
N PHE A 47 -12.26 19.99 -1.32
CA PHE A 47 -13.55 20.27 -1.91
C PHE A 47 -14.48 19.05 -1.85
N VAL A 48 -15.56 19.15 -1.07
CA VAL A 48 -16.59 18.11 -0.91
C VAL A 48 -17.81 18.47 -1.73
N PHE A 49 -18.25 17.58 -2.62
CA PHE A 49 -19.40 17.76 -3.52
C PHE A 49 -19.93 16.37 -3.93
N PHE A 50 -20.98 16.25 -4.74
CA PHE A 50 -21.63 14.97 -5.01
C PHE A 50 -20.69 13.84 -5.52
N ASN A 51 -19.65 14.14 -6.31
CA ASN A 51 -18.68 13.14 -6.78
C ASN A 51 -17.51 12.90 -5.81
N ALA A 52 -17.32 13.77 -4.81
CA ALA A 52 -16.39 13.61 -3.71
C ALA A 52 -17.15 13.87 -2.40
N PRO A 53 -18.14 13.02 -2.04
CA PRO A 53 -19.13 13.36 -1.01
C PRO A 53 -18.55 13.33 0.40
N ARG A 54 -17.24 13.13 0.58
CA ARG A 54 -16.59 13.00 1.88
C ARG A 54 -15.19 13.60 1.84
N HIS A 55 -14.91 14.44 2.82
CA HIS A 55 -13.55 14.91 3.07
C HIS A 55 -12.67 13.79 3.65
N ALA A 56 -11.37 13.78 3.35
CA ALA A 56 -10.43 12.74 3.80
C ALA A 56 -10.38 12.56 5.33
N SER A 57 -10.46 13.67 6.09
CA SER A 57 -10.50 13.65 7.56
C SER A 57 -11.86 13.25 8.15
N GLN A 58 -12.88 13.08 7.31
CA GLN A 58 -14.29 12.92 7.69
C GLN A 58 -14.86 14.14 8.47
N ALA A 59 -14.20 15.30 8.40
CA ALA A 59 -14.73 16.54 8.96
C ALA A 59 -16.00 17.02 8.25
N VAL A 60 -16.18 16.69 6.97
CA VAL A 60 -17.41 16.98 6.22
C VAL A 60 -17.83 15.78 5.39
N THR A 61 -19.13 15.50 5.35
CA THR A 61 -19.78 14.50 4.50
C THR A 61 -21.05 15.09 3.90
N LEU A 62 -21.26 14.89 2.61
CA LEU A 62 -22.52 15.16 1.93
C LEU A 62 -23.43 13.94 2.12
N ASP A 63 -24.58 14.14 2.78
CA ASP A 63 -25.47 13.06 3.21
C ASP A 63 -26.51 12.68 2.14
N GLN A 64 -26.66 13.51 1.11
CA GLN A 64 -27.70 13.39 0.10
C GLN A 64 -27.16 13.75 -1.29
N GLU A 65 -27.50 12.93 -2.29
CA GLU A 65 -27.33 13.32 -3.69
C GLU A 65 -28.25 14.50 -4.04
N PRO A 66 -27.93 15.31 -5.06
CA PRO A 66 -28.76 16.43 -5.47
C PRO A 66 -30.21 16.00 -5.75
N ALA A 67 -31.13 16.53 -4.96
CA ALA A 67 -32.56 16.25 -5.06
C ALA A 67 -33.38 17.53 -4.84
N PRO A 68 -34.62 17.62 -5.34
CA PRO A 68 -35.48 18.78 -5.08
C PRO A 68 -35.84 18.90 -3.59
N GLY A 69 -35.91 20.14 -3.10
CA GLY A 69 -36.50 20.52 -1.83
C GLY A 69 -35.60 20.42 -0.58
N THR A 70 -34.54 19.60 -0.60
CA THR A 70 -33.57 19.57 0.49
C THR A 70 -32.20 19.05 0.08
N ALA A 71 -31.16 19.53 0.75
CA ALA A 71 -29.82 18.98 0.71
C ALA A 71 -29.24 18.99 2.13
N ARG A 72 -28.37 18.03 2.44
CA ARG A 72 -27.84 17.84 3.81
C ARG A 72 -26.36 17.51 3.82
N LEU A 73 -25.62 18.18 4.70
CA LEU A 73 -24.22 17.87 5.01
C LEU A 73 -24.05 17.56 6.50
N SER A 74 -23.21 16.60 6.82
CA SER A 74 -22.72 16.32 8.17
C SER A 74 -21.34 16.95 8.36
N VAL A 75 -21.17 17.79 9.39
CA VAL A 75 -19.92 18.51 9.70
C VAL A 75 -19.43 18.11 11.09
N SER A 76 -18.32 17.38 11.16
CA SER A 76 -17.68 16.93 12.40
C SER A 76 -16.51 17.85 12.77
N LEU A 77 -16.82 18.89 13.56
CA LEU A 77 -15.82 19.88 14.01
C LEU A 77 -14.65 19.31 14.83
N PRO A 78 -14.80 18.23 15.62
CA PRO A 78 -13.67 17.58 16.30
C PRO A 78 -12.67 16.88 15.37
N ARG A 79 -13.10 16.51 14.15
CA ARG A 79 -12.26 15.81 13.16
C ARG A 79 -11.57 16.77 12.19
N THR A 80 -11.87 18.06 12.28
CA THR A 80 -11.24 19.08 11.45
C THR A 80 -9.76 19.21 11.81
N GLU A 81 -8.89 18.98 10.82
CA GLU A 81 -7.44 19.05 10.97
C GLU A 81 -6.98 20.42 11.49
N ALA A 82 -5.77 20.48 12.07
CA ALA A 82 -5.25 21.71 12.65
C ALA A 82 -5.06 22.82 11.59
N GLU A 83 -4.62 22.44 10.39
CA GLU A 83 -4.35 23.34 9.25
C GLU A 83 -5.61 23.95 8.63
N VAL A 84 -6.78 23.32 8.82
CA VAL A 84 -8.07 23.83 8.32
C VAL A 84 -8.58 24.89 9.29
N ALA A 85 -8.63 26.13 8.81
CA ALA A 85 -9.09 27.27 9.58
C ALA A 85 -10.61 27.46 9.49
N ARG A 86 -11.20 27.18 8.32
CA ARG A 86 -12.63 27.36 8.06
C ARG A 86 -13.22 26.25 7.21
N ILE A 87 -14.51 25.98 7.39
CA ILE A 87 -15.30 25.09 6.56
C ILE A 87 -16.42 25.92 5.93
N VAL A 88 -16.34 26.15 4.63
CA VAL A 88 -17.32 26.90 3.84
C VAL A 88 -18.44 25.95 3.42
N VAL A 89 -19.69 26.41 3.51
CA VAL A 89 -20.87 25.72 3.01
C VAL A 89 -21.46 26.51 1.85
N SER A 90 -21.59 25.87 0.70
CA SER A 90 -22.08 26.47 -0.53
C SER A 90 -22.88 25.47 -1.38
N ALA A 91 -23.55 25.93 -2.43
CA ALA A 91 -24.28 25.08 -3.36
C ALA A 91 -24.38 25.70 -4.75
N SER A 92 -24.69 24.88 -5.74
CA SER A 92 -24.87 25.27 -7.15
C SER A 92 -26.11 24.64 -7.77
N LEU A 93 -26.57 25.23 -8.87
CA LEU A 93 -27.66 24.75 -9.72
C LEU A 93 -27.11 24.41 -11.12
N ASP A 94 -27.47 23.24 -11.65
CA ASP A 94 -27.14 22.87 -13.04
C ASP A 94 -28.02 23.62 -14.06
N GLU A 95 -29.29 23.83 -13.70
CA GLU A 95 -30.28 24.54 -14.51
C GLU A 95 -31.08 25.51 -13.64
N GLY A 96 -31.23 26.75 -14.10
CA GLY A 96 -31.89 27.83 -13.36
C GLY A 96 -30.96 28.56 -12.39
N THR A 97 -31.54 29.41 -11.57
CA THR A 97 -30.84 30.40 -10.73
C THR A 97 -31.47 30.47 -9.34
N PHE A 98 -30.69 30.87 -8.33
CA PHE A 98 -31.13 30.77 -6.93
C PHE A 98 -32.31 31.69 -6.57
N ASP A 99 -32.57 32.76 -7.33
CA ASP A 99 -33.75 33.63 -7.17
C ASP A 99 -35.07 32.92 -7.49
N GLN A 100 -35.01 31.79 -8.21
CA GLN A 100 -36.17 30.94 -8.55
C GLN A 100 -36.54 29.97 -7.41
N LEU A 101 -35.75 29.90 -6.34
CA LEU A 101 -36.00 29.03 -5.19
C LEU A 101 -36.79 29.78 -4.11
N ALA A 102 -38.03 29.36 -3.85
CA ALA A 102 -38.82 29.93 -2.76
C ALA A 102 -38.43 29.32 -1.40
N GLU A 103 -38.54 30.10 -0.32
CA GLU A 103 -38.31 29.65 1.07
C GLU A 103 -36.91 29.04 1.34
N LEU A 104 -35.87 29.46 0.61
CA LEU A 104 -34.51 28.95 0.78
C LEU A 104 -33.97 29.23 2.20
N THR A 105 -33.69 28.17 2.94
CA THR A 105 -33.27 28.25 4.34
C THR A 105 -32.11 27.30 4.62
N LEU A 106 -31.07 27.78 5.31
CA LEU A 106 -30.01 26.97 5.92
C LEU A 106 -30.29 26.80 7.43
N THR A 107 -30.26 25.56 7.92
CA THR A 107 -30.33 25.27 9.36
C THR A 107 -29.16 24.38 9.79
N VAL A 108 -28.47 24.76 10.85
CA VAL A 108 -27.43 23.95 11.52
C VAL A 108 -28.05 23.31 12.75
N HIS A 109 -28.02 21.99 12.82
CA HIS A 109 -28.51 21.17 13.91
C HIS A 109 -27.36 20.55 14.69
N ALA A 110 -27.40 20.66 16.01
CA ALA A 110 -26.64 19.82 16.91
C ALA A 110 -27.54 18.65 17.40
N ALA A 111 -26.99 17.78 18.25
CA ALA A 111 -27.71 16.61 18.77
C ALA A 111 -28.98 16.98 19.56
N ASP A 112 -29.01 18.16 20.19
CA ASP A 112 -30.09 18.70 21.00
C ASP A 112 -31.10 19.55 20.21
N GLY A 113 -30.83 19.84 18.93
CA GLY A 113 -31.74 20.58 18.05
C GLY A 113 -31.07 21.66 17.19
N PRO A 114 -31.86 22.56 16.57
CA PRO A 114 -31.34 23.62 15.70
C PRO A 114 -30.60 24.71 16.50
N VAL A 115 -29.30 24.87 16.23
CA VAL A 115 -28.44 25.86 16.88
C VAL A 115 -28.37 27.17 16.08
N ALA A 116 -28.42 27.10 14.75
CA ALA A 116 -28.46 28.27 13.86
C ALA A 116 -29.45 28.06 12.71
N ARG A 117 -30.20 29.10 12.33
CA ARG A 117 -31.12 29.12 11.19
C ARG A 117 -30.94 30.42 10.43
N PHE A 118 -30.80 30.36 9.12
CA PHE A 118 -30.62 31.51 8.23
C PHE A 118 -31.59 31.38 7.06
N VAL A 119 -32.58 32.28 7.01
CA VAL A 119 -33.51 32.42 5.89
C VAL A 119 -32.90 33.38 4.88
N LEU A 120 -32.82 32.96 3.62
CA LEU A 120 -32.27 33.77 2.54
C LEU A 120 -33.39 34.50 1.81
N GLU A 121 -33.32 35.83 1.80
CA GLU A 121 -34.28 36.72 1.13
C GLU A 121 -33.54 37.65 0.17
N GLY A 122 -34.21 38.10 -0.89
CA GLY A 122 -33.63 39.02 -1.87
C GLY A 122 -32.42 38.44 -2.61
N ILE A 123 -32.50 37.17 -2.99
CA ILE A 123 -31.43 36.46 -3.71
C ILE A 123 -31.32 37.04 -5.13
N GLU A 124 -30.09 37.33 -5.54
CA GLU A 124 -29.76 37.76 -6.91
C GLU A 124 -29.81 36.58 -7.89
N ASP A 125 -29.86 36.90 -9.20
CA ASP A 125 -29.80 35.93 -10.29
C ASP A 125 -28.39 35.31 -10.39
N VAL A 126 -28.15 34.24 -9.64
CA VAL A 126 -26.86 33.54 -9.54
C VAL A 126 -27.01 32.03 -9.61
N GLN A 127 -25.99 31.34 -10.12
CA GLN A 127 -25.98 29.87 -10.28
C GLN A 127 -25.21 29.13 -9.19
N ALA A 128 -24.40 29.84 -8.39
CA ALA A 128 -23.74 29.29 -7.21
C ALA A 128 -23.84 30.27 -6.03
N MET A 129 -23.85 29.75 -4.80
CA MET A 129 -24.03 30.55 -3.60
C MET A 129 -23.28 29.96 -2.41
N MET A 130 -22.64 30.84 -1.62
CA MET A 130 -22.12 30.54 -0.29
C MET A 130 -23.10 30.95 0.78
N PHE A 131 -23.53 29.98 1.60
CA PHE A 131 -24.52 30.21 2.65
C PHE A 131 -23.87 30.66 3.95
N GLY A 132 -22.72 30.09 4.29
CA GLY A 132 -22.03 30.39 5.54
C GLY A 132 -20.76 29.57 5.72
N GLU A 133 -20.10 29.78 6.85
CA GLU A 133 -18.87 29.07 7.19
C GLU A 133 -18.76 28.77 8.68
N PHE A 134 -18.10 27.67 9.01
CA PHE A 134 -17.60 27.36 10.35
C PHE A 134 -16.17 27.88 10.48
N TYR A 135 -15.86 28.53 11.60
CA TYR A 135 -14.52 29.05 11.86
C TYR A 135 -14.17 28.96 13.35
N ARG A 136 -12.86 28.85 13.65
CA ARG A 136 -12.36 28.86 15.02
C ARG A 136 -12.20 30.30 15.53
N ARG A 137 -12.63 30.55 16.77
CA ARG A 137 -12.39 31.81 17.48
C ARG A 137 -12.41 31.58 18.99
N ASP A 138 -11.46 32.17 19.70
CA ASP A 138 -11.36 32.10 21.18
C ASP A 138 -11.37 30.66 21.73
N GLY A 139 -10.72 29.72 21.02
CA GLY A 139 -10.65 28.31 21.40
C GLY A 139 -11.92 27.48 21.14
N GLY A 140 -12.96 28.07 20.55
CA GLY A 140 -14.21 27.38 20.17
C GLY A 140 -14.57 27.55 18.69
N TRP A 141 -15.61 26.84 18.26
CA TRP A 141 -16.16 26.96 16.90
C TRP A 141 -17.37 27.90 16.86
N ARG A 142 -17.48 28.65 15.76
CA ARG A 142 -18.60 29.53 15.47
C ARG A 142 -19.07 29.31 14.03
N PHE A 143 -20.35 29.54 13.76
CA PHE A 143 -20.93 29.55 12.42
C PHE A 143 -21.32 30.98 12.03
N ARG A 144 -20.94 31.43 10.83
CA ARG A 144 -21.27 32.75 10.28
C ARG A 144 -22.16 32.60 9.05
N ALA A 145 -23.28 33.32 9.02
CA ALA A 145 -24.17 33.41 7.86
C ALA A 145 -23.61 34.44 6.85
N ILE A 146 -23.53 34.07 5.57
CA ILE A 146 -22.90 34.89 4.52
C ILE A 146 -23.91 35.22 3.41
N GLY A 147 -24.47 34.24 2.70
CA GLY A 147 -25.43 34.47 1.62
C GLY A 147 -24.86 35.31 0.46
N GLN A 148 -23.71 34.92 -0.08
CA GLN A 148 -23.05 35.56 -1.23
C GLN A 148 -23.24 34.70 -2.49
N GLY A 149 -23.52 35.33 -3.63
CA GLY A 149 -23.78 34.64 -4.91
C GLY A 149 -22.66 34.82 -5.93
N TRP A 150 -22.55 33.88 -6.86
CA TRP A 150 -21.65 33.90 -8.00
C TRP A 150 -22.42 33.67 -9.30
N ALA A 151 -22.41 34.69 -10.17
CA ALA A 151 -23.01 34.59 -11.50
C ALA A 151 -22.24 33.62 -12.41
N GLY A 152 -20.91 33.47 -12.22
CA GLY A 152 -20.06 32.50 -12.94
C GLY A 152 -20.22 31.05 -12.50
N GLY A 153 -21.29 30.73 -11.76
CA GLY A 153 -21.59 29.37 -11.29
C GLY A 153 -20.51 28.77 -10.38
N LEU A 154 -20.53 27.44 -10.27
CA LEU A 154 -19.58 26.70 -9.45
C LEU A 154 -18.11 26.94 -9.86
N PRO A 155 -17.73 27.01 -11.16
CA PRO A 155 -16.35 27.28 -11.55
C PRO A 155 -15.81 28.60 -10.98
N GLY A 156 -16.62 29.66 -11.02
CA GLY A 156 -16.26 30.96 -10.47
C GLY A 156 -16.06 30.93 -8.95
N LEU A 157 -16.97 30.27 -8.23
CA LEU A 157 -16.85 30.09 -6.78
C LEU A 157 -15.62 29.25 -6.41
N ALA A 158 -15.41 28.12 -7.07
CA ALA A 158 -14.34 27.18 -6.76
C ALA A 158 -12.95 27.79 -7.03
N THR A 159 -12.79 28.54 -8.12
CA THR A 159 -11.53 29.22 -8.48
C THR A 159 -11.14 30.27 -7.43
N GLU A 160 -12.09 30.96 -6.82
CA GLU A 160 -11.83 31.94 -5.75
C GLU A 160 -11.17 31.30 -4.51
N PHE A 161 -11.42 30.01 -4.28
CA PHE A 161 -10.81 29.22 -3.21
C PHE A 161 -9.57 28.43 -3.63
N GLY A 162 -9.11 28.59 -4.88
CA GLY A 162 -7.90 27.94 -5.40
C GLY A 162 -8.12 26.54 -5.98
N VAL A 163 -9.38 26.12 -6.21
CA VAL A 163 -9.69 24.87 -6.90
C VAL A 163 -9.55 25.07 -8.41
N THR A 164 -8.83 24.17 -9.09
CA THR A 164 -8.67 24.26 -10.55
C THR A 164 -9.87 23.62 -11.24
N VAL A 165 -10.70 24.44 -11.91
CA VAL A 165 -11.86 23.96 -12.66
C VAL A 165 -11.60 24.12 -14.16
N ASP A 166 -11.50 23.01 -14.88
CA ASP A 166 -11.40 23.03 -16.35
C ASP A 166 -12.76 23.43 -16.95
N GLU A 167 -12.86 24.66 -17.46
CA GLU A 167 -14.00 25.06 -18.29
C GLU A 167 -13.95 24.34 -19.66
N PRO A 168 -15.10 23.97 -20.25
CA PRO A 168 -15.16 23.45 -21.61
C PRO A 168 -14.79 24.55 -22.62
N GLY A 169 -13.48 24.67 -22.90
CA GLY A 169 -12.92 25.65 -23.81
C GLY A 169 -13.32 25.43 -25.26
N GLU A 170 -14.04 26.41 -25.80
CA GLU A 170 -14.32 26.63 -27.21
C GLU A 170 -13.03 26.57 -28.06
N ALA A 171 -13.10 25.85 -29.17
CA ALA A 171 -11.94 25.45 -29.98
C ALA A 171 -11.14 26.66 -30.52
N ARG A 172 -10.01 26.98 -29.87
CA ARG A 172 -9.02 27.91 -30.43
C ARG A 172 -8.09 27.18 -31.40
N ARG A 173 -8.18 27.56 -32.68
CA ARG A 173 -7.28 27.09 -33.76
C ARG A 173 -5.81 27.32 -33.37
N PRO A 174 -4.90 26.34 -33.62
CA PRO A 174 -3.48 26.56 -33.37
C PRO A 174 -2.89 27.53 -34.40
N GLY A 175 -2.24 28.58 -33.91
CA GLY A 175 -1.31 29.38 -34.71
C GLY A 175 -0.01 28.60 -35.00
N PRO A 176 0.80 29.05 -35.97
CA PRO A 176 1.98 28.31 -36.42
C PRO A 176 3.05 28.29 -35.33
N GLY A 177 3.53 27.09 -35.00
CA GLY A 177 4.52 26.86 -33.94
C GLY A 177 5.89 27.46 -34.27
N PRO A 178 6.70 27.83 -33.26
CA PRO A 178 8.03 28.35 -33.47
C PRO A 178 9.01 27.27 -33.96
N HIS A 179 9.81 27.64 -34.94
CA HIS A 179 10.86 26.84 -35.55
C HIS A 179 11.87 26.30 -34.53
N ARG A 180 12.15 25.00 -34.62
CA ARG A 180 13.20 24.28 -33.90
C ARG A 180 14.57 24.59 -34.52
N ALA A 181 15.47 25.18 -33.75
CA ALA A 181 16.89 25.32 -34.12
C ALA A 181 17.64 23.98 -33.91
N PRO A 182 18.63 23.65 -34.77
CA PRO A 182 19.33 22.37 -34.75
C PRO A 182 20.36 22.26 -33.61
N ARG A 183 20.47 21.06 -33.03
CA ARG A 183 21.49 20.68 -32.04
C ARG A 183 22.85 20.46 -32.71
N VAL A 184 23.90 21.02 -32.12
CA VAL A 184 25.32 20.79 -32.46
C VAL A 184 25.84 19.56 -31.69
N PRO A 185 26.73 18.71 -32.25
CA PRO A 185 27.25 17.50 -31.59
C PRO A 185 28.33 17.84 -30.55
N ALA A 186 28.41 17.03 -29.50
CA ALA A 186 29.46 17.11 -28.47
C ALA A 186 30.72 16.35 -28.92
N THR A 187 31.88 17.00 -28.77
CA THR A 187 33.22 16.46 -29.01
C THR A 187 33.78 15.86 -27.71
N PRO A 188 34.53 14.73 -27.75
CA PRO A 188 35.07 14.10 -26.54
C PRO A 188 36.42 14.72 -26.13
N LEU A 189 36.66 14.85 -24.82
CA LEU A 189 37.95 15.22 -24.26
C LEU A 189 38.65 14.03 -23.60
N THR A 190 39.91 13.90 -24.00
CA THR A 190 40.90 12.85 -23.80
C THR A 190 41.50 12.86 -22.38
N GLN A 191 41.64 11.69 -21.76
CA GLN A 191 42.42 11.49 -20.55
C GLN A 191 43.85 11.09 -20.91
N THR A 192 44.83 11.85 -20.42
CA THR A 192 46.26 11.62 -20.61
C THR A 192 46.80 10.64 -19.55
N ARG A 193 47.43 9.57 -20.02
CA ARG A 193 48.29 8.66 -19.24
C ARG A 193 49.72 9.22 -19.24
N SER A 194 50.45 9.07 -18.13
CA SER A 194 51.91 9.21 -18.07
C SER A 194 52.56 7.89 -17.67
N HIS A 195 53.66 7.58 -18.35
CA HIS A 195 54.42 6.34 -18.33
C HIS A 195 55.61 6.40 -17.35
N ASP A 196 55.98 5.18 -16.93
CA ASP A 196 57.22 4.67 -16.31
C ASP A 196 58.52 5.13 -17.04
N PRO A 197 59.74 4.99 -16.47
CA PRO A 197 60.41 3.68 -16.60
C PRO A 197 61.41 3.26 -15.50
N ARG A 198 61.63 1.94 -15.45
CA ARG A 198 62.73 1.19 -14.81
C ARG A 198 64.12 1.47 -15.44
N ALA A 199 65.16 1.34 -14.61
CA ALA A 199 66.25 0.32 -14.68
C ALA A 199 67.63 0.88 -14.27
N GLY A 200 68.42 0.08 -13.52
CA GLY A 200 69.87 0.24 -13.43
C GLY A 200 70.50 -0.13 -12.08
N SER A 201 71.15 -1.28 -12.01
CA SER A 201 72.07 -1.74 -10.95
C SER A 201 73.30 -0.81 -10.79
N PRO A 202 74.10 -0.96 -9.72
CA PRO A 202 75.40 -1.60 -9.95
C PRO A 202 75.95 -2.47 -8.78
N GLU A 203 76.99 -3.23 -9.14
CA GLU A 203 77.78 -4.18 -8.37
C GLU A 203 78.91 -3.57 -7.50
N LEU A 204 79.30 -4.34 -6.47
CA LEU A 204 80.64 -4.62 -5.92
C LEU A 204 81.61 -3.51 -5.46
N GLY A 205 82.10 -3.67 -4.23
CA GLY A 205 83.50 -3.43 -3.86
C GLY A 205 83.73 -2.81 -2.48
N GLY A 206 84.50 -3.51 -1.61
CA GLY A 206 85.22 -2.86 -0.50
C GLY A 206 85.23 -3.64 0.82
N ASP A 207 86.27 -4.45 1.01
CA ASP A 207 86.76 -4.92 2.32
C ASP A 207 86.99 -3.77 3.29
N ASP A 208 86.59 -3.93 4.55
CA ASP A 208 87.46 -3.61 5.68
C ASP A 208 86.96 -4.26 6.98
N ARG A 209 87.81 -5.14 7.54
CA ARG A 209 87.69 -5.64 8.91
C ARG A 209 88.41 -4.67 9.85
N PRO A 210 87.88 -4.48 11.06
CA PRO A 210 88.74 -4.67 12.22
C PRO A 210 88.16 -5.65 13.23
N HIS A 211 89.08 -6.41 13.84
CA HIS A 211 88.86 -7.23 15.01
C HIS A 211 88.40 -6.39 16.22
N GLY A 212 87.46 -6.92 17.01
CA GLY A 212 87.31 -6.46 18.39
C GLY A 212 86.02 -6.89 19.09
N ALA A 213 86.21 -7.61 20.21
CA ALA A 213 85.28 -7.85 21.32
C ALA A 213 84.09 -8.82 21.12
N ARG A 214 84.25 -9.99 21.75
CA ARG A 214 83.15 -10.86 22.18
C ARG A 214 82.19 -10.07 23.08
N VAL A 215 80.93 -9.94 22.65
CA VAL A 215 79.79 -9.63 23.52
C VAL A 215 78.77 -10.73 23.28
N GLY A 216 78.35 -11.41 24.36
CA GLY A 216 77.44 -12.54 24.29
C GLY A 216 76.15 -12.21 23.56
N SER A 217 75.75 -13.05 22.60
CA SER A 217 74.43 -12.97 21.99
C SER A 217 73.39 -13.14 23.11
N PRO A 218 72.47 -12.17 23.32
CA PRO A 218 71.31 -12.45 24.15
C PRO A 218 70.53 -13.58 23.46
N ALA A 219 70.17 -14.60 24.22
CA ALA A 219 69.25 -15.62 23.76
C ALA A 219 67.94 -14.89 23.37
N LEU A 220 67.69 -14.78 22.07
CA LEU A 220 66.39 -14.36 21.56
C LEU A 220 65.42 -15.48 21.91
N THR A 221 64.83 -15.42 23.10
CA THR A 221 63.60 -16.13 23.39
C THR A 221 62.57 -15.59 22.40
N ARG A 222 62.29 -16.36 21.35
CA ARG A 222 61.17 -16.12 20.47
C ARG A 222 59.94 -16.07 21.36
N ARG A 223 59.43 -14.87 21.67
CA ARG A 223 58.07 -14.72 22.18
C ARG A 223 57.19 -15.36 21.11
N VAL A 224 56.67 -16.54 21.40
CA VAL A 224 55.52 -17.08 20.67
C VAL A 224 54.41 -16.09 21.00
N ILE A 225 54.16 -15.17 20.09
CA ILE A 225 52.92 -14.42 20.10
C ILE A 225 51.89 -15.48 19.71
N ASP A 226 51.08 -15.92 20.67
CA ASP A 226 49.90 -16.73 20.39
C ASP A 226 48.96 -15.87 19.56
N LEU A 227 49.16 -15.91 18.24
CA LEU A 227 48.22 -15.32 17.29
C LEU A 227 46.93 -16.14 17.42
N PRO A 228 45.77 -15.48 17.63
CA PRO A 228 44.51 -16.20 17.68
C PRO A 228 44.34 -17.00 16.39
N PRO A 229 43.77 -18.22 16.47
CA PRO A 229 43.57 -19.04 15.29
C PRO A 229 42.73 -18.28 14.26
N PRO A 230 43.02 -18.44 12.96
CA PRO A 230 42.28 -17.73 11.91
C PRO A 230 40.78 -18.10 11.98
N PRO A 231 39.89 -17.21 11.51
CA PRO A 231 38.47 -17.50 11.46
C PRO A 231 38.19 -18.74 10.58
N PRO A 232 37.11 -19.49 10.86
CA PRO A 232 36.74 -20.66 10.08
C PRO A 232 36.25 -20.30 8.66
N PRO A 233 36.09 -21.29 7.77
CA PRO A 233 35.29 -21.12 6.55
C PRO A 233 33.86 -20.70 6.91
N ASP A 234 33.31 -19.71 6.19
CA ASP A 234 32.00 -19.09 6.46
C ASP A 234 31.88 -18.44 7.86
N PRO A 235 32.74 -17.46 8.19
CA PRO A 235 32.80 -16.87 9.54
C PRO A 235 31.54 -16.09 9.94
N GLU A 236 30.64 -15.79 9.00
CA GLU A 236 29.37 -15.13 9.30
C GLU A 236 28.37 -16.09 9.97
N LEU A 237 28.61 -17.40 9.92
CA LEU A 237 27.72 -18.42 10.48
C LEU A 237 28.27 -18.99 11.79
N ALA A 238 27.52 -18.82 12.88
CA ALA A 238 27.83 -19.47 14.14
C ALA A 238 27.63 -21.00 14.03
N ASP A 239 28.71 -21.78 14.02
CA ASP A 239 28.69 -23.24 13.87
C ASP A 239 29.91 -23.95 14.53
N TRP A 240 29.86 -25.28 14.54
CA TRP A 240 30.95 -26.16 14.94
C TRP A 240 31.91 -26.40 13.77
N HIS A 241 33.17 -26.03 13.96
CA HIS A 241 34.22 -26.26 12.97
C HIS A 241 35.35 -27.12 13.57
N PRO A 242 36.14 -27.85 12.76
CA PRO A 242 37.33 -28.54 13.23
C PRO A 242 38.24 -27.57 14.00
N ASP A 243 38.66 -27.94 15.21
CA ASP A 243 39.50 -27.09 16.04
C ASP A 243 40.86 -26.91 15.34
N PRO A 244 41.29 -25.67 15.05
CA PRO A 244 42.58 -25.41 14.40
C PRO A 244 43.78 -25.95 15.18
N GLN A 245 43.63 -26.20 16.48
CA GLN A 245 44.66 -26.69 17.37
C GLN A 245 44.53 -28.21 17.67
N ASP A 246 43.34 -28.79 17.52
CA ASP A 246 43.07 -30.23 17.72
C ASP A 246 42.07 -30.76 16.66
N PRO A 247 42.54 -31.27 15.51
CA PRO A 247 41.66 -31.77 14.45
C PRO A 247 40.72 -32.92 14.85
N GLY A 248 40.97 -33.58 16.01
CA GLY A 248 40.09 -34.58 16.59
C GLY A 248 38.89 -34.00 17.35
N ARG A 249 38.81 -32.67 17.45
CA ARG A 249 37.74 -31.93 18.11
C ARG A 249 37.10 -30.91 17.18
N LEU A 250 35.86 -30.58 17.52
CA LEU A 250 35.16 -29.43 17.02
C LEU A 250 35.26 -28.33 18.07
N ARG A 251 35.44 -27.10 17.62
CA ARG A 251 35.38 -25.88 18.43
C ARG A 251 34.26 -25.00 17.89
N TRP A 252 33.53 -24.36 18.80
CA TRP A 252 32.40 -23.51 18.43
C TRP A 252 32.86 -22.10 18.06
N TRP A 253 32.48 -21.65 16.87
CA TRP A 253 32.56 -20.26 16.42
C TRP A 253 31.19 -19.60 16.65
N ASP A 254 31.15 -18.45 17.30
CA ASP A 254 29.89 -17.76 17.63
C ASP A 254 29.45 -16.73 16.59
N GLY A 255 30.22 -16.56 15.52
CA GLY A 255 30.02 -15.53 14.50
C GLY A 255 31.11 -14.44 14.54
N GLU A 256 31.82 -14.30 15.65
CA GLU A 256 32.86 -13.28 15.82
C GLU A 256 34.19 -13.87 16.32
N GLU A 257 34.14 -14.84 17.24
CA GLU A 257 35.31 -15.46 17.83
C GLU A 257 35.17 -16.96 18.14
N TRP A 258 36.33 -17.59 18.32
CA TRP A 258 36.43 -18.99 18.72
C TRP A 258 36.21 -19.14 20.23
N THR A 259 35.08 -19.69 20.63
CA THR A 259 34.75 -19.89 22.05
C THR A 259 35.56 -21.04 22.69
N THR A 260 35.46 -21.19 24.02
CA THR A 260 36.07 -22.32 24.75
C THR A 260 35.29 -23.63 24.63
N SER A 261 34.11 -23.61 24.02
CA SER A 261 33.26 -24.79 23.86
C SER A 261 33.88 -25.75 22.85
N THR A 262 34.17 -26.99 23.27
CA THR A 262 34.70 -28.05 22.40
C THR A 262 33.85 -29.33 22.47
N ARG A 263 33.83 -30.08 21.36
CA ARG A 263 33.15 -31.38 21.24
C ARG A 263 34.03 -32.38 20.51
N PRO A 264 33.85 -33.69 20.71
CA PRO A 264 34.52 -34.69 19.88
C PRO A 264 34.11 -34.56 18.41
N HIS A 265 35.09 -34.57 17.50
CA HIS A 265 34.83 -34.64 16.06
C HIS A 265 34.57 -36.11 15.70
N ILE A 266 33.29 -36.47 15.59
CA ILE A 266 32.86 -37.85 15.34
C ILE A 266 32.69 -38.03 13.83
N GLN A 267 33.53 -38.86 13.21
CA GLN A 267 33.28 -39.36 11.86
C GLN A 267 32.13 -40.37 11.90
N ASP A 268 31.26 -40.35 10.89
CA ASP A 268 29.97 -41.05 10.85
C ASP A 268 30.10 -42.59 11.02
N ASP A 269 30.12 -43.06 12.26
CA ASP A 269 30.14 -44.47 12.63
C ASP A 269 28.72 -44.93 13.00
N ARG A 270 28.16 -45.81 12.16
CA ARG A 270 26.80 -46.34 12.28
C ARG A 270 26.54 -47.10 13.59
N VAL A 271 27.59 -47.38 14.37
CA VAL A 271 27.54 -48.14 15.62
C VAL A 271 27.47 -47.22 16.85
N ARG A 272 27.68 -45.91 16.72
CA ARG A 272 27.73 -44.97 17.85
C ARG A 272 26.82 -43.76 17.65
N CYS A 273 26.28 -43.25 18.75
CA CYS A 273 25.45 -42.05 18.74
C CYS A 273 26.30 -40.82 18.34
N ALA A 274 25.90 -40.11 17.30
CA ALA A 274 26.59 -38.90 16.81
C ALA A 274 26.66 -37.76 17.84
N ARG A 275 25.82 -37.77 18.89
CA ARG A 275 25.75 -36.74 19.93
C ARG A 275 26.55 -37.08 21.18
N CYS A 276 26.41 -38.30 21.73
CA CYS A 276 27.03 -38.69 23.00
C CYS A 276 28.03 -39.86 22.90
N THR A 277 28.29 -40.38 21.70
CA THR A 277 29.19 -41.53 21.41
C THR A 277 28.80 -42.88 22.02
N ALA A 278 27.65 -42.94 22.72
CA ALA A 278 27.13 -44.18 23.28
C ALA A 278 26.82 -45.21 22.16
N PRO A 279 27.05 -46.51 22.39
CA PRO A 279 26.79 -47.54 21.39
C PRO A 279 25.29 -47.62 21.06
N LEU A 280 24.97 -47.63 19.76
CA LEU A 280 23.60 -47.79 19.27
C LEU A 280 23.23 -49.27 19.24
N ARG A 281 22.04 -49.61 19.75
CA ARG A 281 21.47 -50.95 19.58
C ARG A 281 20.94 -51.07 18.15
N ARG A 282 21.29 -52.15 17.45
CA ARG A 282 20.82 -52.45 16.07
C ARG A 282 19.29 -52.36 15.99
N LYS A 283 18.76 -51.38 15.25
CA LYS A 283 17.34 -51.36 14.86
C LYS A 283 17.20 -52.20 13.58
N LEU A 284 16.28 -53.17 13.57
CA LEU A 284 16.05 -54.07 12.43
C LEU A 284 15.51 -53.33 11.18
N PHE A 285 14.89 -52.16 11.36
CA PHE A 285 14.52 -51.21 10.32
C PHE A 285 14.58 -49.77 10.89
N GLY A 286 15.22 -48.84 10.17
CA GLY A 286 15.32 -47.42 10.54
C GLY A 286 16.76 -46.96 10.77
N GLY A 287 17.17 -45.88 10.09
CA GLY A 287 18.54 -45.36 10.00
C GLY A 287 19.18 -44.79 11.28
N HIS A 288 20.19 -43.93 11.08
CA HIS A 288 21.15 -43.43 12.08
C HIS A 288 20.61 -42.35 13.04
N GLY A 289 19.47 -42.60 13.68
CA GLY A 289 18.93 -41.68 14.69
C GLY A 289 19.74 -41.66 15.99
N PRO A 290 19.62 -40.61 16.82
CA PRO A 290 20.26 -40.54 18.13
C PRO A 290 19.81 -41.68 19.07
N CYS A 291 20.61 -41.98 20.09
CA CYS A 291 20.22 -42.95 21.13
C CYS A 291 18.97 -42.46 21.91
N LYS A 292 18.25 -43.36 22.60
CA LYS A 292 16.99 -43.01 23.30
C LYS A 292 17.12 -41.82 24.27
N ALA A 293 18.24 -41.74 25.01
CA ALA A 293 18.49 -40.64 25.94
C ALA A 293 18.67 -39.31 25.18
N CYS A 294 19.54 -39.27 24.17
CA CYS A 294 19.73 -38.10 23.33
C CYS A 294 18.47 -37.71 22.55
N ALA A 295 17.65 -38.68 22.13
CA ALA A 295 16.38 -38.39 21.48
C ALA A 295 15.42 -37.63 22.43
N GLY A 296 15.35 -38.04 23.70
CA GLY A 296 14.56 -37.34 24.72
C GLY A 296 15.07 -35.94 25.02
N GLU A 297 16.39 -35.75 25.15
CA GLU A 297 17.00 -34.42 25.31
C GLU A 297 16.72 -33.50 24.11
N VAL A 298 16.77 -34.05 22.89
CA VAL A 298 16.46 -33.30 21.66
C VAL A 298 15.00 -32.88 21.63
N GLU A 299 14.07 -33.78 21.98
CA GLU A 299 12.63 -33.47 22.03
C GLU A 299 12.30 -32.40 23.07
N GLU A 300 12.89 -32.49 24.26
CA GLU A 300 12.75 -31.48 25.32
C GLU A 300 13.33 -30.12 24.89
N PHE A 301 14.54 -30.12 24.30
CA PHE A 301 15.15 -28.91 23.76
C PHE A 301 14.29 -28.28 22.67
N LEU A 302 13.83 -29.07 21.69
CA LEU A 302 13.00 -28.61 20.58
C LEU A 302 11.68 -28.01 21.05
N THR A 303 11.11 -28.48 22.16
CA THR A 303 9.88 -27.91 22.72
C THR A 303 10.07 -26.45 23.18
N HIS A 304 11.16 -26.18 23.92
CA HIS A 304 11.51 -24.84 24.39
C HIS A 304 11.99 -23.96 23.23
N TRP A 305 12.85 -24.52 22.37
CA TRP A 305 13.37 -23.86 21.17
C TRP A 305 12.25 -23.42 20.24
N ARG A 306 11.27 -24.29 19.95
CA ARG A 306 10.09 -23.98 19.12
C ARG A 306 9.32 -22.79 19.68
N THR A 307 9.16 -22.71 21.00
CA THR A 307 8.43 -21.60 21.64
C THR A 307 9.17 -20.27 21.43
N ARG A 308 10.49 -20.28 21.61
CA ARG A 308 11.33 -19.10 21.34
C ARG A 308 11.31 -18.71 19.85
N ALA A 309 11.49 -19.68 18.97
CA ALA A 309 11.47 -19.48 17.51
C ALA A 309 10.14 -18.89 17.04
N ARG A 310 8.99 -19.41 17.53
CA ARG A 310 7.66 -18.84 17.22
C ARG A 310 7.53 -17.39 17.65
N ARG A 311 8.03 -17.04 18.84
CA ARG A 311 7.99 -15.66 19.33
C ARG A 311 8.76 -14.71 18.41
N VAL A 312 9.97 -15.12 17.98
CA VAL A 312 10.79 -14.32 17.06
C VAL A 312 10.11 -14.21 15.69
N LEU A 313 9.64 -15.34 15.14
CA LEU A 313 8.94 -15.40 13.85
C LEU A 313 7.74 -14.44 13.76
N THR A 314 6.95 -14.33 14.84
CA THR A 314 5.74 -13.50 14.87
C THR A 314 5.94 -12.05 15.32
N GLY A 315 7.15 -11.70 15.79
CA GLY A 315 7.48 -10.37 16.29
C GLY A 315 8.64 -9.76 15.48
N PRO A 316 9.89 -9.87 15.95
CA PRO A 316 11.09 -9.36 15.26
C PRO A 316 11.25 -9.80 13.80
N GLY A 317 10.79 -11.01 13.44
CA GLY A 317 10.84 -11.55 12.08
C GLY A 317 12.08 -12.40 11.79
N THR A 318 12.16 -12.98 10.59
CA THR A 318 13.24 -13.91 10.20
C THR A 318 14.52 -13.22 9.73
N LEU A 319 14.49 -11.89 9.56
CA LEU A 319 15.66 -11.08 9.21
C LEU A 319 16.37 -10.51 10.45
N SER A 320 15.93 -10.85 11.67
CA SER A 320 16.50 -10.30 12.90
C SER A 320 17.70 -11.11 13.41
N GLU A 321 18.58 -10.46 14.18
CA GLU A 321 19.68 -11.14 14.89
C GLU A 321 19.16 -12.21 15.87
N GLU A 322 17.97 -12.00 16.44
CA GLU A 322 17.34 -12.96 17.34
C GLU A 322 16.94 -14.25 16.62
N TRP A 323 16.60 -14.16 15.32
CA TRP A 323 16.32 -15.32 14.49
C TRP A 323 17.59 -16.12 14.21
N LEU A 324 18.68 -15.42 13.87
CA LEU A 324 20.00 -16.04 13.72
C LEU A 324 20.44 -16.73 15.01
N ALA A 325 20.23 -16.08 16.17
CA ALA A 325 20.53 -16.65 17.48
C ALA A 325 19.69 -17.90 17.82
N VAL A 326 18.43 -17.95 17.37
CA VAL A 326 17.58 -19.14 17.51
C VAL A 326 18.18 -20.31 16.74
N TRP A 327 18.55 -20.14 15.47
CA TRP A 327 19.18 -21.20 14.69
C TRP A 327 20.58 -21.57 15.18
N ALA A 328 21.38 -20.58 15.61
CA ALA A 328 22.68 -20.82 16.23
C ALA A 328 22.55 -21.71 17.47
N SER A 329 21.50 -21.52 18.30
CA SER A 329 21.26 -22.40 19.45
C SER A 329 20.92 -23.85 19.05
N LEU A 330 20.29 -24.06 17.90
CA LEU A 330 20.00 -25.40 17.36
C LEU A 330 21.30 -26.08 16.88
N ARG A 331 22.13 -25.35 16.11
CA ARG A 331 23.44 -25.80 15.65
C ARG A 331 24.41 -26.06 16.81
N TYR A 332 24.38 -25.22 17.84
CA TYR A 332 25.16 -25.43 19.07
C TYR A 332 24.85 -26.79 19.71
N GLN A 333 23.58 -27.20 19.69
CA GLN A 333 23.13 -28.51 20.18
C GLN A 333 23.39 -29.66 19.19
N ARG A 334 23.94 -29.39 17.99
CA ARG A 334 24.14 -30.36 16.90
C ARG A 334 22.85 -31.09 16.55
N ILE A 335 21.74 -30.35 16.50
CA ILE A 335 20.44 -30.83 16.05
C ILE A 335 20.30 -30.42 14.59
N ASP A 336 19.85 -31.36 13.75
CA ASP A 336 19.61 -31.13 12.34
C ASP A 336 18.60 -29.98 12.13
N GLU A 337 18.95 -29.02 11.26
CA GLU A 337 18.06 -27.91 10.93
C GLU A 337 16.76 -28.38 10.28
N GLU A 338 16.75 -29.52 9.58
CA GLU A 338 15.54 -30.10 9.01
C GLU A 338 14.53 -30.48 10.10
N LEU A 339 14.99 -30.97 11.26
CA LEU A 339 14.12 -31.21 12.42
C LEU A 339 13.57 -29.88 12.96
N GLY A 340 14.39 -28.83 13.01
CA GLY A 340 13.98 -27.48 13.39
C GLY A 340 12.88 -26.92 12.46
N ARG A 341 13.08 -27.03 11.14
CA ARG A 341 12.08 -26.62 10.13
C ARG A 341 10.81 -27.45 10.23
N ALA A 342 10.93 -28.77 10.44
CA ALA A 342 9.78 -29.66 10.59
C ALA A 342 8.89 -29.26 11.78
N VAL A 343 9.47 -28.94 12.95
CA VAL A 343 8.67 -28.50 14.12
C VAL A 343 8.10 -27.09 13.97
N LEU A 344 8.65 -26.27 13.07
CA LEU A 344 8.16 -24.93 12.76
C LEU A 344 7.16 -24.88 11.60
N ARG A 345 7.00 -25.97 10.82
CA ARG A 345 6.17 -25.98 9.61
C ARG A 345 4.76 -25.41 9.82
N GLU A 346 4.07 -25.84 10.89
CA GLU A 346 2.73 -25.35 11.23
C GLU A 346 2.74 -23.84 11.55
N ALA A 347 3.68 -23.39 12.38
CA ALA A 347 3.79 -21.98 12.74
C ALA A 347 4.21 -21.10 11.54
N GLY A 348 5.07 -21.63 10.67
CA GLY A 348 5.47 -21.00 9.42
C GLY A 348 4.28 -20.81 8.48
N LEU A 349 3.43 -21.83 8.31
CA LEU A 349 2.20 -21.73 7.52
C LEU A 349 1.26 -20.65 8.06
N THR A 350 0.99 -20.63 9.37
CA THR A 350 0.17 -19.57 9.99
C THR A 350 0.78 -18.18 9.79
N GLN A 351 2.11 -18.06 9.88
CA GLN A 351 2.79 -16.78 9.69
C GLN A 351 2.65 -16.29 8.25
N VAL A 352 2.90 -17.14 7.25
CA VAL A 352 2.77 -16.71 5.84
C VAL A 352 1.33 -16.39 5.48
N GLU A 353 0.34 -17.11 6.02
CA GLU A 353 -1.07 -16.77 5.87
C GLU A 353 -1.40 -15.40 6.46
N ARG A 354 -0.87 -15.09 7.65
CA ARG A 354 -0.99 -13.77 8.26
C ARG A 354 -0.36 -12.69 7.39
N MET A 355 0.84 -12.93 6.85
CA MET A 355 1.52 -11.97 5.97
C MET A 355 0.70 -11.67 4.72
N VAL A 356 0.13 -12.69 4.07
CA VAL A 356 -0.77 -12.49 2.92
C VAL A 356 -2.01 -11.71 3.33
N ALA A 357 -2.66 -12.04 4.45
CA ALA A 357 -3.82 -11.30 4.92
C ALA A 357 -3.50 -9.81 5.18
N PHE A 358 -2.33 -9.52 5.75
CA PHE A 358 -1.87 -8.16 6.03
C PHE A 358 -1.55 -7.37 4.76
N ALA A 359 -0.90 -7.99 3.78
CA ALA A 359 -0.60 -7.35 2.49
C ALA A 359 -1.90 -6.99 1.75
N PHE A 360 -2.88 -7.88 1.73
CA PHE A 360 -4.14 -7.64 1.02
C PHE A 360 -5.14 -6.73 1.75
N ALA A 361 -4.90 -6.42 3.02
CA ALA A 361 -5.78 -5.61 3.85
C ALA A 361 -6.08 -4.22 3.24
N ASP A 362 -5.11 -3.65 2.51
CA ASP A 362 -5.20 -2.29 1.97
C ASP A 362 -5.58 -2.29 0.47
N GLY A 363 -5.76 -3.47 -0.12
CA GLY A 363 -5.99 -3.63 -1.56
C GLY A 363 -4.75 -3.41 -2.44
N GLU A 364 -3.59 -3.13 -1.85
CA GLU A 364 -2.31 -2.97 -2.53
C GLU A 364 -1.23 -3.87 -1.91
N VAL A 365 -0.41 -4.51 -2.76
CA VAL A 365 0.73 -5.34 -2.36
C VAL A 365 2.02 -4.68 -2.82
N PHE A 366 2.90 -4.39 -1.86
CA PHE A 366 4.20 -3.78 -2.10
C PHE A 366 5.28 -4.83 -2.40
N ALA A 367 6.43 -4.38 -2.91
CA ALA A 367 7.52 -5.27 -3.31
C ALA A 367 8.20 -5.92 -2.08
N ASP A 368 8.45 -5.12 -1.05
CA ASP A 368 9.00 -5.55 0.24
C ASP A 368 8.10 -6.57 0.95
N GLU A 369 6.78 -6.45 0.85
CA GLU A 369 5.83 -7.44 1.39
C GLU A 369 5.93 -8.80 0.68
N LEU A 370 6.07 -8.79 -0.65
CA LEU A 370 6.27 -10.01 -1.44
C LEU A 370 7.63 -10.65 -1.14
N ASP A 371 8.68 -9.84 -1.06
CA ASP A 371 10.04 -10.30 -0.77
C ASP A 371 10.12 -10.90 0.64
N ALA A 372 9.50 -10.25 1.64
CA ALA A 372 9.40 -10.79 2.99
C ALA A 372 8.66 -12.14 3.00
N PHE A 373 7.55 -12.27 2.26
CA PHE A 373 6.81 -13.53 2.13
C PHE A 373 7.68 -14.64 1.53
N GLU A 374 8.33 -14.40 0.39
CA GLU A 374 9.19 -15.41 -0.26
C GLU A 374 10.39 -15.78 0.62
N HIS A 375 10.96 -14.80 1.33
CA HIS A 375 12.04 -15.04 2.28
C HIS A 375 11.62 -16.02 3.40
N VAL A 376 10.46 -15.81 4.05
CA VAL A 376 9.96 -16.74 5.08
C VAL A 376 9.66 -18.13 4.51
N VAL A 377 9.07 -18.20 3.32
CA VAL A 377 8.78 -19.48 2.64
C VAL A 377 10.07 -20.25 2.35
N SER A 378 11.11 -19.57 1.86
CA SER A 378 12.42 -20.17 1.59
C SER A 378 13.12 -20.60 2.88
N GLU A 379 13.18 -19.72 3.87
CA GLU A 379 13.86 -19.92 5.16
C GLU A 379 13.33 -21.17 5.91
N LEU A 380 12.01 -21.34 5.90
CA LEU A 380 11.34 -22.47 6.55
C LEU A 380 11.10 -23.67 5.62
N ALA A 381 11.59 -23.61 4.37
CA ALA A 381 11.36 -24.62 3.33
C ALA A 381 9.87 -25.02 3.18
N LEU A 382 8.97 -24.03 3.27
CA LEU A 382 7.53 -24.27 3.20
C LEU A 382 7.13 -24.65 1.78
N SER A 383 6.31 -25.70 1.68
CA SER A 383 5.88 -26.28 0.40
C SER A 383 4.50 -26.89 0.52
N GLY A 384 3.82 -27.02 -0.61
CA GLY A 384 2.51 -27.65 -0.73
C GLY A 384 1.46 -26.73 -1.36
N PRO A 385 0.25 -27.27 -1.62
CA PRO A 385 -0.76 -26.58 -2.43
C PRO A 385 -1.24 -25.26 -1.83
N ILE A 386 -1.28 -25.15 -0.50
CA ILE A 386 -1.66 -23.91 0.21
C ILE A 386 -0.61 -22.83 -0.03
N VAL A 387 0.68 -23.15 0.14
CA VAL A 387 1.78 -22.20 -0.08
C VAL A 387 1.83 -21.74 -1.54
N ASP A 388 1.63 -22.67 -2.48
CA ASP A 388 1.58 -22.35 -3.90
C ASP A 388 0.41 -21.42 -4.26
N ASP A 389 -0.74 -21.59 -3.60
CA ASP A 389 -1.88 -20.69 -3.77
C ASP A 389 -1.64 -19.30 -3.19
N LEU A 390 -1.10 -19.24 -1.96
CA LEU A 390 -0.71 -17.98 -1.32
C LEU A 390 0.32 -17.22 -2.16
N ARG A 391 1.32 -17.92 -2.69
CA ARG A 391 2.31 -17.37 -3.62
C ARG A 391 1.65 -16.78 -4.85
N ARG A 392 0.81 -17.56 -5.56
CA ARG A 392 0.07 -17.06 -6.75
C ARG A 392 -0.75 -15.82 -6.42
N ARG A 393 -1.41 -15.82 -5.26
CA ARG A 393 -2.19 -14.67 -4.78
C ARG A 393 -1.31 -13.45 -4.59
N MET A 394 -0.20 -13.55 -3.85
CA MET A 394 0.75 -12.44 -3.63
C MET A 394 1.31 -11.87 -4.92
N HIS A 395 1.79 -12.73 -5.84
CA HIS A 395 2.28 -12.28 -7.15
C HIS A 395 1.19 -11.59 -7.96
N ARG A 396 -0.04 -12.13 -7.99
CA ARG A 396 -1.18 -11.47 -8.66
C ARG A 396 -1.49 -10.12 -8.02
N GLY A 397 -1.54 -10.02 -6.70
CA GLY A 397 -1.74 -8.76 -5.98
C GLY A 397 -0.70 -7.72 -6.37
N ARG A 398 0.59 -8.12 -6.39
CA ARG A 398 1.69 -7.24 -6.79
C ARG A 398 1.54 -6.77 -8.24
N THR A 399 1.18 -7.65 -9.16
CA THR A 399 0.90 -7.27 -10.57
C THR A 399 -0.21 -6.23 -10.64
N LEU A 400 -1.34 -6.44 -9.96
CA LEU A 400 -2.46 -5.48 -9.96
C LEU A 400 -2.07 -4.13 -9.37
N SER A 401 -1.30 -4.11 -8.28
CA SER A 401 -0.80 -2.87 -7.67
C SER A 401 0.13 -2.09 -8.59
N ARG A 402 1.05 -2.77 -9.30
CA ARG A 402 1.93 -2.14 -10.29
C ARG A 402 1.14 -1.50 -11.44
N LEU A 403 0.13 -2.20 -11.95
CA LEU A 403 -0.76 -1.66 -12.98
C LEU A 403 -1.46 -0.39 -12.50
N ARG A 404 -2.09 -0.41 -11.31
CA ARG A 404 -2.76 0.78 -10.72
C ARG A 404 -1.80 1.94 -10.47
N ALA A 405 -0.54 1.65 -10.14
CA ALA A 405 0.51 2.66 -9.99
C ALA A 405 0.94 3.29 -11.33
N GLY A 406 0.52 2.75 -12.47
CA GLY A 406 0.85 3.24 -13.80
C GLY A 406 2.00 2.50 -14.48
N GLU A 407 2.53 1.43 -13.88
CA GLU A 407 3.49 0.54 -14.55
C GLU A 407 2.76 -0.39 -15.53
N LEU A 408 2.38 0.18 -16.68
CA LEU A 408 1.57 -0.52 -17.67
C LEU A 408 2.45 -1.23 -18.70
N PRO A 409 2.11 -2.46 -19.10
CA PRO A 409 2.76 -3.12 -20.21
C PRO A 409 2.49 -2.35 -21.52
N THR A 410 3.34 -2.54 -22.51
CA THR A 410 3.05 -2.12 -23.89
C THR A 410 2.71 -3.36 -24.69
N ILE A 411 1.57 -3.33 -25.39
CA ILE A 411 1.04 -4.43 -26.19
C ILE A 411 1.09 -4.02 -27.67
N ASP A 412 1.62 -4.90 -28.52
CA ASP A 412 1.54 -4.74 -29.96
C ASP A 412 0.16 -5.21 -30.44
N THR A 413 -0.64 -4.29 -30.97
CA THR A 413 -1.97 -4.59 -31.54
C THR A 413 -1.92 -4.49 -33.07
N PRO A 414 -1.84 -5.61 -33.79
CA PRO A 414 -1.81 -5.60 -35.25
C PRO A 414 -3.09 -4.99 -35.84
N GLY A 415 -2.94 -4.14 -36.86
CA GLY A 415 -4.07 -3.56 -37.60
C GLY A 415 -4.74 -2.34 -36.95
N LEU A 416 -4.20 -1.82 -35.84
CA LEU A 416 -4.65 -0.57 -35.23
C LEU A 416 -3.73 0.58 -35.66
N HIS A 417 -4.28 1.61 -36.30
CA HIS A 417 -3.55 2.86 -36.55
C HIS A 417 -3.47 3.66 -35.25
N LEU A 418 -2.25 3.86 -34.76
CA LEU A 418 -1.93 4.61 -33.55
C LEU A 418 -1.22 5.90 -33.92
N ASP A 419 -1.41 6.95 -33.11
CA ASP A 419 -0.58 8.15 -33.21
C ASP A 419 0.89 7.80 -32.86
N PRO A 420 1.90 8.57 -33.33
CA PRO A 420 3.33 8.25 -33.14
C PRO A 420 3.83 8.09 -31.69
N GLU A 421 3.05 8.53 -30.71
CA GLU A 421 3.35 8.42 -29.27
C GLU A 421 2.26 7.65 -28.48
N GLU A 422 1.22 7.18 -29.17
CA GLU A 422 0.15 6.42 -28.55
C GLU A 422 0.59 4.96 -28.37
N ARG A 423 0.55 4.49 -27.12
CA ARG A 423 0.92 3.12 -26.77
C ARG A 423 -0.31 2.39 -26.27
N VAL A 424 -0.47 1.13 -26.67
CA VAL A 424 -1.55 0.27 -26.17
C VAL A 424 -1.07 -0.46 -24.93
N HIS A 425 -1.89 -0.41 -23.87
CA HIS A 425 -1.63 -1.02 -22.58
C HIS A 425 -2.55 -2.22 -22.28
N LEU A 426 -3.67 -2.30 -23.00
CA LEU A 426 -4.67 -3.35 -22.88
C LEU A 426 -5.28 -3.62 -24.25
N ASP A 427 -5.35 -4.89 -24.65
CA ASP A 427 -6.06 -5.35 -25.85
C ASP A 427 -6.62 -6.76 -25.59
N LEU A 428 -7.95 -6.88 -25.50
CA LEU A 428 -8.61 -8.14 -25.18
C LEU A 428 -10.07 -8.20 -25.65
N PRO A 429 -10.64 -9.41 -25.82
CA PRO A 429 -12.05 -9.59 -26.07
C PRO A 429 -12.92 -9.10 -24.91
N ALA A 430 -13.98 -8.35 -25.21
CA ALA A 430 -14.91 -7.83 -24.23
C ALA A 430 -16.35 -7.80 -24.76
N VAL A 431 -17.31 -7.81 -23.85
CA VAL A 431 -18.74 -7.67 -24.17
C VAL A 431 -19.22 -6.35 -23.62
N HIS A 432 -19.59 -5.41 -24.49
CA HIS A 432 -20.20 -4.15 -24.06
C HIS A 432 -21.67 -4.38 -23.67
N ILE A 433 -22.03 -4.01 -22.44
CA ILE A 433 -23.35 -4.23 -21.85
C ILE A 433 -24.05 -2.87 -21.73
N ARG A 434 -25.16 -2.70 -22.47
CA ARG A 434 -25.98 -1.49 -22.41
C ARG A 434 -27.34 -1.79 -21.80
N MET A 435 -27.66 -1.13 -20.69
CA MET A 435 -28.98 -1.25 -20.05
C MET A 435 -30.04 -0.49 -20.86
N LEU A 436 -31.06 -1.20 -21.36
CA LEU A 436 -32.22 -0.63 -22.04
C LEU A 436 -33.49 -0.95 -21.24
N ALA A 437 -34.59 -0.22 -21.51
CA ALA A 437 -35.88 -0.44 -20.86
C ALA A 437 -36.43 -1.88 -21.02
N ARG A 438 -35.96 -2.63 -22.02
CA ARG A 438 -36.34 -4.03 -22.30
C ARG A 438 -35.33 -5.07 -21.79
N GLY A 439 -34.30 -4.64 -21.06
CA GLY A 439 -33.21 -5.48 -20.57
C GLY A 439 -31.83 -5.11 -21.14
N PRO A 440 -30.76 -5.80 -20.71
CA PRO A 440 -29.40 -5.54 -21.17
C PRO A 440 -29.22 -5.97 -22.63
N ARG A 441 -28.62 -5.10 -23.44
CA ARG A 441 -28.14 -5.44 -24.79
C ARG A 441 -26.63 -5.64 -24.73
N ASN A 442 -26.21 -6.85 -25.09
CA ASN A 442 -24.81 -7.26 -25.12
C ASN A 442 -24.27 -7.14 -26.54
N THR A 443 -23.09 -6.56 -26.70
CA THR A 443 -22.39 -6.47 -27.99
C THR A 443 -20.98 -6.99 -27.82
N GLU A 444 -20.62 -8.04 -28.54
CA GLU A 444 -19.27 -8.59 -28.52
C GLU A 444 -18.31 -7.70 -29.30
N GLY A 445 -17.06 -7.66 -28.85
CA GLY A 445 -16.03 -6.86 -29.47
C GLY A 445 -14.71 -6.95 -28.73
N ARG A 446 -13.90 -5.91 -28.91
CA ARG A 446 -12.55 -5.79 -28.37
C ARG A 446 -12.40 -4.50 -27.59
N LEU A 447 -11.88 -4.59 -26.38
CA LEU A 447 -11.59 -3.46 -25.51
C LEU A 447 -10.10 -3.15 -25.57
N ILE A 448 -9.78 -1.91 -25.96
CA ILE A 448 -8.42 -1.45 -26.20
C ILE A 448 -8.16 -0.22 -25.34
N GLY A 449 -7.28 -0.33 -24.36
CA GLY A 449 -6.83 0.78 -23.51
C GLY A 449 -5.47 1.29 -23.99
N SER A 450 -5.39 2.56 -24.36
CA SER A 450 -4.14 3.20 -24.80
C SER A 450 -3.70 4.30 -23.84
N SER A 451 -2.54 4.91 -24.07
CA SER A 451 -2.07 6.08 -23.32
C SER A 451 -2.95 7.33 -23.50
N LYS A 452 -3.79 7.41 -24.54
CA LYS A 452 -4.65 8.59 -24.83
C LYS A 452 -6.13 8.38 -24.56
N LYS A 453 -6.62 7.19 -24.87
CA LYS A 453 -8.05 6.88 -24.82
C LYS A 453 -8.34 5.39 -24.66
N LEU A 454 -9.55 5.11 -24.24
CA LEU A 454 -10.18 3.81 -24.33
C LEU A 454 -10.93 3.68 -25.65
N ARG A 455 -10.85 2.52 -26.30
CA ARG A 455 -11.65 2.17 -27.46
C ARG A 455 -12.34 0.83 -27.25
N PHE A 456 -13.62 0.75 -27.61
CA PHE A 456 -14.31 -0.51 -27.82
C PHE A 456 -14.65 -0.63 -29.30
N VAL A 457 -14.31 -1.76 -29.90
CA VAL A 457 -14.58 -2.08 -31.30
C VAL A 457 -15.44 -3.33 -31.34
N GLY A 458 -16.73 -3.19 -31.64
CA GLY A 458 -17.67 -4.30 -31.81
C GLY A 458 -18.48 -4.17 -33.11
N ASP A 459 -19.19 -5.24 -33.47
CA ASP A 459 -19.96 -5.30 -34.72
C ASP A 459 -21.05 -4.22 -34.78
N GLY A 460 -20.79 -3.17 -35.58
CA GLY A 460 -21.70 -2.04 -35.76
C GLY A 460 -21.74 -1.03 -34.60
N THR A 461 -20.90 -1.19 -33.57
CA THR A 461 -20.78 -0.23 -32.46
C THR A 461 -19.33 0.02 -32.08
N GLY A 462 -18.89 1.27 -32.21
CA GLY A 462 -17.60 1.74 -31.72
C GLY A 462 -17.81 2.74 -30.59
N ILE A 463 -17.03 2.61 -29.51
CA ILE A 463 -16.98 3.61 -28.44
C ILE A 463 -15.54 4.09 -28.38
N GLU A 464 -15.33 5.40 -28.51
CA GLU A 464 -14.06 6.03 -28.14
C GLU A 464 -14.29 6.92 -26.92
N LEU A 465 -13.58 6.64 -25.83
CA LEU A 465 -13.60 7.44 -24.61
C LEU A 465 -12.20 7.99 -24.34
N PRO A 466 -11.95 9.28 -24.61
CA PRO A 466 -10.74 9.96 -24.15
C PRO A 466 -10.66 9.95 -22.62
N TRP A 467 -9.45 9.82 -22.06
CA TRP A 467 -9.27 9.67 -20.61
C TRP A 467 -9.78 10.86 -19.78
N ASN A 468 -9.80 12.07 -20.33
CA ASN A 468 -10.34 13.24 -19.65
C ASN A 468 -11.85 13.14 -19.37
N ARG A 469 -12.59 12.30 -20.10
CA ARG A 469 -14.02 12.05 -19.87
C ARG A 469 -14.26 10.93 -18.87
N VAL A 470 -13.26 10.11 -18.55
CA VAL A 470 -13.38 9.01 -17.60
C VAL A 470 -13.12 9.53 -16.20
N VAL A 471 -14.05 9.28 -15.29
CA VAL A 471 -13.95 9.70 -13.88
C VAL A 471 -13.32 8.59 -13.07
N SER A 472 -13.86 7.37 -13.17
CA SER A 472 -13.38 6.22 -12.42
C SER A 472 -13.59 4.91 -13.19
N VAL A 473 -12.83 3.89 -12.79
CA VAL A 473 -12.91 2.53 -13.35
C VAL A 473 -12.86 1.54 -12.19
N HIS A 474 -13.88 0.70 -12.05
CA HIS A 474 -13.95 -0.28 -10.96
C HIS A 474 -14.50 -1.62 -11.46
N PRO A 475 -14.04 -2.75 -10.89
CA PRO A 475 -14.64 -4.05 -11.17
C PRO A 475 -15.94 -4.21 -10.39
N GLU A 476 -16.97 -4.78 -11.03
CA GLU A 476 -18.26 -5.07 -10.42
C GLU A 476 -18.86 -6.35 -11.02
N HIS A 477 -19.13 -7.35 -10.18
CA HIS A 477 -19.88 -8.57 -10.54
C HIS A 477 -19.47 -9.24 -11.88
N GLY A 478 -18.17 -9.40 -12.15
CA GLY A 478 -17.69 -10.01 -13.41
C GLY A 478 -17.57 -9.03 -14.59
N THR A 479 -17.83 -7.75 -14.35
CA THR A 479 -17.75 -6.67 -15.33
C THR A 479 -16.80 -5.58 -14.87
N VAL A 480 -16.38 -4.72 -15.79
CA VAL A 480 -15.67 -3.48 -15.50
C VAL A 480 -16.58 -2.33 -15.84
N VAL A 481 -16.82 -1.46 -14.86
CA VAL A 481 -17.69 -0.30 -14.98
C VAL A 481 -16.82 0.95 -15.07
N LEU A 482 -17.08 1.77 -16.07
CA LEU A 482 -16.47 3.08 -16.25
C LEU A 482 -17.51 4.16 -16.02
N ALA A 483 -17.22 5.04 -15.07
CA ALA A 483 -17.97 6.27 -14.88
C ALA A 483 -17.35 7.37 -15.76
N ALA A 484 -18.20 8.19 -16.36
CA ALA A 484 -17.78 9.34 -17.15
C ALA A 484 -18.36 10.63 -16.60
N THR A 485 -17.82 11.78 -17.03
CA THR A 485 -18.27 13.11 -16.61
C THR A 485 -19.69 13.46 -17.03
N SER A 486 -20.33 12.65 -17.88
CA SER A 486 -21.73 12.83 -18.29
C SER A 486 -22.56 11.61 -17.96
N ALA A 487 -23.82 11.81 -17.58
CA ALA A 487 -24.77 10.75 -17.21
C ALA A 487 -24.98 9.67 -18.29
N ARG A 488 -24.65 9.96 -19.56
CA ARG A 488 -24.74 9.02 -20.69
C ARG A 488 -23.38 8.52 -21.20
N GLY A 489 -22.27 8.96 -20.60
CA GLY A 489 -20.92 8.69 -21.08
C GLY A 489 -20.25 7.46 -20.45
N GLY A 490 -20.85 6.86 -19.42
CA GLY A 490 -20.33 5.65 -18.79
C GLY A 490 -20.48 4.41 -19.67
N ALA A 491 -19.74 3.35 -19.34
CA ALA A 491 -19.80 2.08 -20.06
C ALA A 491 -19.54 0.90 -19.12
N THR A 492 -20.19 -0.23 -19.40
CA THR A 492 -19.99 -1.49 -18.67
C THR A 492 -19.52 -2.56 -19.64
N PHE A 493 -18.42 -3.24 -19.28
CA PHE A 493 -17.82 -4.29 -20.11
C PHE A 493 -17.72 -5.61 -19.34
N GLY A 494 -18.31 -6.68 -19.87
CA GLY A 494 -18.02 -8.04 -19.46
C GLY A 494 -16.66 -8.48 -19.99
N VAL A 495 -15.79 -8.97 -19.11
CA VAL A 495 -14.41 -9.38 -19.44
C VAL A 495 -14.02 -10.62 -18.63
N THR A 496 -13.00 -11.35 -19.08
CA THR A 496 -12.56 -12.58 -18.43
C THR A 496 -11.90 -12.36 -17.07
N ASP A 497 -11.06 -11.32 -16.93
CA ASP A 497 -10.44 -10.92 -15.66
C ASP A 497 -10.74 -9.44 -15.35
N PRO A 498 -11.86 -9.15 -14.66
CA PRO A 498 -12.24 -7.77 -14.34
C PRO A 498 -11.25 -7.03 -13.46
N ASP A 499 -10.58 -7.70 -12.53
CA ASP A 499 -9.62 -7.05 -11.63
C ASP A 499 -8.40 -6.56 -12.40
N TYR A 500 -7.87 -7.41 -13.29
CA TYR A 500 -6.74 -7.06 -14.16
C TYR A 500 -7.09 -5.92 -15.09
N VAL A 501 -8.25 -5.99 -15.75
CA VAL A 501 -8.71 -4.95 -16.67
C VAL A 501 -8.92 -3.64 -15.92
N ALA A 502 -9.63 -3.66 -14.80
CA ALA A 502 -9.86 -2.45 -14.01
C ALA A 502 -8.52 -1.84 -13.53
N ALA A 503 -7.59 -2.64 -13.03
CA ALA A 503 -6.27 -2.17 -12.61
C ALA A 503 -5.46 -1.53 -13.75
N ALA A 504 -5.46 -2.15 -14.94
CA ALA A 504 -4.77 -1.61 -16.12
C ALA A 504 -5.40 -0.30 -16.62
N LEU A 505 -6.73 -0.22 -16.66
CA LEU A 505 -7.44 0.98 -17.09
C LEU A 505 -7.35 2.11 -16.06
N GLU A 506 -7.37 1.79 -14.76
CA GLU A 506 -7.16 2.75 -13.67
C GLU A 506 -5.74 3.33 -13.72
N GLY A 507 -4.73 2.47 -13.93
CA GLY A 507 -3.36 2.91 -14.16
C GLY A 507 -3.22 3.83 -15.37
N ALA A 508 -3.86 3.47 -16.49
CA ALA A 508 -3.84 4.27 -17.71
C ALA A 508 -4.52 5.63 -17.51
N LEU A 509 -5.65 5.66 -16.81
CA LEU A 509 -6.34 6.89 -16.41
C LEU A 509 -5.45 7.76 -15.52
N ARG A 510 -4.77 7.17 -14.53
CA ARG A 510 -3.86 7.88 -13.61
C ARG A 510 -2.69 8.53 -14.36
N VAL A 511 -2.04 7.78 -15.25
CA VAL A 511 -0.95 8.27 -16.10
C VAL A 511 -1.46 9.39 -17.03
N ALA A 512 -2.60 9.19 -17.68
CA ALA A 512 -3.16 10.15 -18.63
C ALA A 512 -3.59 11.48 -18.00
N LYS A 513 -4.13 11.44 -16.77
CA LYS A 513 -4.47 12.66 -16.01
C LYS A 513 -3.26 13.36 -15.40
N ARG A 514 -2.03 12.88 -15.64
CA ARG A 514 -0.81 13.34 -14.95
C ARG A 514 -1.05 13.47 -13.44
N LEU A 515 -1.78 12.52 -12.86
CA LEU A 515 -1.81 12.32 -11.42
C LEU A 515 -0.44 11.75 -11.04
N VAL A 516 0.56 12.64 -11.09
CA VAL A 516 1.92 12.40 -10.61
C VAL A 516 1.77 12.27 -9.11
N LEU A 517 1.77 11.03 -8.63
CA LEU A 517 2.00 10.81 -7.21
C LEU A 517 3.50 10.87 -6.99
N THR A 518 3.90 11.87 -6.21
CA THR A 518 5.00 11.69 -5.24
C THR A 518 4.80 10.33 -4.56
N PRO A 519 5.78 9.42 -4.60
CA PRO A 519 5.68 8.14 -3.91
C PRO A 519 5.51 8.42 -2.40
N GLY A 520 4.37 8.08 -1.81
CA GLY A 520 4.22 8.08 -0.34
C GLY A 520 2.91 8.55 0.28
N GLN A 521 1.96 9.16 -0.45
CA GLN A 521 0.64 9.44 0.14
C GLN A 521 -0.25 8.20 0.09
N ARG A 522 -0.27 7.47 1.21
CA ARG A 522 -1.09 6.28 1.46
C ARG A 522 -2.57 6.57 1.17
N ASP A 523 -3.18 5.70 0.37
CA ASP A 523 -4.62 5.68 0.07
C ASP A 523 -5.43 5.64 1.39
N SER A 524 -6.58 6.32 1.46
CA SER A 524 -7.47 6.32 2.64
C SER A 524 -8.12 4.96 2.92
N ARG A 525 -7.82 3.98 2.05
CA ARG A 525 -8.13 2.56 2.19
C ARG A 525 -7.09 1.77 2.99
N SER A 526 -5.91 2.33 3.25
CA SER A 526 -4.85 1.64 3.98
C SER A 526 -5.24 1.48 5.45
N ILE A 527 -5.31 0.24 5.91
CA ILE A 527 -5.52 -0.13 7.29
C ILE A 527 -4.19 0.06 8.04
N PRO A 528 -4.13 0.89 9.09
CA PRO A 528 -2.91 1.04 9.88
C PRO A 528 -2.41 -0.30 10.44
N GLN A 529 -1.09 -0.50 10.50
CA GLN A 529 -0.48 -1.77 10.92
C GLN A 529 -0.84 -2.15 12.37
N ASP A 530 -0.96 -1.17 13.26
CA ASP A 530 -1.45 -1.31 14.63
C ASP A 530 -2.91 -1.79 14.66
N VAL A 531 -3.76 -1.28 13.75
CA VAL A 531 -5.15 -1.73 13.60
C VAL A 531 -5.21 -3.17 13.07
N LYS A 532 -4.41 -3.52 12.05
CA LYS A 532 -4.31 -4.92 11.54
C LYS A 532 -3.90 -5.87 12.68
N ALA A 533 -2.89 -5.48 13.45
CA ALA A 533 -2.41 -6.27 14.59
C ALA A 533 -3.46 -6.40 15.70
N GLN A 534 -4.17 -5.32 16.04
CA GLN A 534 -5.22 -5.33 17.05
C GLN A 534 -6.38 -6.24 16.67
N VAL A 535 -6.86 -6.14 15.42
CA VAL A 535 -7.95 -6.99 14.91
C VAL A 535 -7.50 -8.46 14.87
N TRP A 536 -6.28 -8.72 14.40
CA TRP A 536 -5.73 -10.07 14.39
C TRP A 536 -5.62 -10.69 15.77
N GLN A 537 -5.16 -9.92 16.76
CA GLN A 537 -5.08 -10.36 18.15
C GLN A 537 -6.47 -10.60 18.74
N ARG A 538 -7.43 -9.71 18.48
CA ARG A 538 -8.82 -9.82 18.95
C ARG A 538 -9.49 -11.09 18.39
N ASP A 539 -9.34 -11.34 17.10
CA ASP A 539 -10.02 -12.44 16.39
C ASP A 539 -9.21 -13.76 16.47
N GLY A 540 -8.06 -13.75 17.16
CA GLY A 540 -7.21 -14.92 17.33
C GLY A 540 -6.62 -15.46 16.03
N GLY A 541 -6.56 -14.65 14.98
CA GLY A 541 -6.16 -15.09 13.63
C GLY A 541 -7.06 -16.19 13.08
N ARG A 542 -8.37 -16.13 13.34
CA ARG A 542 -9.37 -17.08 12.84
C ARG A 542 -10.58 -16.34 12.29
N CYS A 543 -11.29 -17.00 11.38
CA CYS A 543 -12.55 -16.49 10.88
C CYS A 543 -13.57 -16.38 12.03
N VAL A 544 -14.16 -15.19 12.22
CA VAL A 544 -15.15 -14.97 13.28
C VAL A 544 -16.48 -15.71 13.05
N GLU A 545 -16.76 -16.10 11.80
CA GLU A 545 -18.00 -16.81 11.42
C GLU A 545 -17.88 -18.33 11.56
N CYS A 546 -16.78 -18.93 11.08
CA CYS A 546 -16.64 -20.39 11.00
C CYS A 546 -15.47 -20.97 11.79
N GLY A 547 -14.58 -20.13 12.35
CA GLY A 547 -13.40 -20.55 13.10
C GLY A 547 -12.23 -21.07 12.27
N ASP A 548 -12.34 -21.08 10.93
CA ASP A 548 -11.27 -21.49 10.03
C ASP A 548 -10.03 -20.59 10.22
N GLY A 549 -8.84 -21.19 10.16
CA GLY A 549 -7.56 -20.50 10.29
C GLY A 549 -6.91 -20.15 8.96
N HIS A 550 -7.47 -20.65 7.84
CA HIS A 550 -6.83 -20.55 6.53
C HIS A 550 -7.54 -19.53 5.62
N TYR A 551 -6.79 -19.02 4.63
CA TYR A 551 -7.29 -18.08 3.61
C TYR A 551 -8.04 -16.88 4.18
N LEU A 552 -7.45 -16.25 5.19
CA LEU A 552 -8.06 -15.15 5.95
C LEU A 552 -7.93 -13.80 5.21
N GLU A 553 -8.94 -12.96 5.41
CA GLU A 553 -9.05 -11.62 4.82
C GLU A 553 -9.60 -10.66 5.89
N PHE A 554 -9.12 -9.41 5.88
CA PHE A 554 -9.74 -8.33 6.65
C PHE A 554 -10.98 -7.86 5.90
N ASP A 555 -12.12 -7.90 6.56
CA ASP A 555 -13.40 -7.44 6.04
C ASP A 555 -13.98 -6.35 6.96
N HIS A 556 -14.64 -5.36 6.36
CA HIS A 556 -15.37 -4.35 7.12
C HIS A 556 -16.77 -4.87 7.45
N ILE A 557 -17.12 -4.93 8.74
CA ILE A 557 -18.45 -5.32 9.25
C ILE A 557 -19.51 -4.45 8.56
N ILE A 558 -19.36 -3.12 8.68
CA ILE A 558 -20.08 -2.15 7.85
C ILE A 558 -19.19 -1.88 6.63
N PRO A 559 -19.61 -2.22 5.40
CA PRO A 559 -18.79 -1.99 4.21
C PRO A 559 -18.38 -0.52 4.05
N LEU A 560 -17.18 -0.29 3.51
CA LEU A 560 -16.70 1.05 3.16
C LEU A 560 -17.67 1.81 2.24
N SER A 561 -18.29 1.10 1.28
CA SER A 561 -19.33 1.66 0.40
C SER A 561 -20.58 2.16 1.14
N ARG A 562 -20.78 1.74 2.40
CA ARG A 562 -21.86 2.17 3.29
C ARG A 562 -21.35 3.04 4.44
N GLY A 563 -20.12 3.52 4.35
CA GLY A 563 -19.52 4.44 5.32
C GLY A 563 -18.95 3.79 6.58
N GLY A 564 -18.62 2.50 6.54
CA GLY A 564 -17.88 1.87 7.63
C GLY A 564 -16.47 2.46 7.80
N ALA A 565 -16.08 2.72 9.04
CA ALA A 565 -14.74 3.21 9.35
C ALA A 565 -13.69 2.09 9.23
N THR A 566 -12.47 2.43 8.79
CA THR A 566 -11.31 1.55 8.90
C THR A 566 -10.77 1.63 10.33
N SER A 567 -11.41 0.92 11.25
CA SER A 567 -11.05 0.87 12.67
C SER A 567 -11.11 -0.55 13.19
N ALA A 568 -10.40 -0.85 14.28
CA ALA A 568 -10.43 -2.18 14.86
C ALA A 568 -11.84 -2.62 15.26
N ALA A 569 -12.75 -1.69 15.58
CA ALA A 569 -14.13 -1.99 15.93
C ALA A 569 -15.00 -2.38 14.71
N ASN A 570 -14.68 -1.91 13.51
CA ASN A 570 -15.46 -2.15 12.31
C ASN A 570 -14.76 -3.13 11.33
N LEU A 571 -13.56 -3.59 11.65
CA LEU A 571 -12.86 -4.63 10.91
C LEU A 571 -13.04 -5.98 11.61
N GLN A 572 -13.06 -7.05 10.83
CA GLN A 572 -13.13 -8.44 11.28
C GLN A 572 -12.30 -9.35 10.37
N ILE A 573 -11.88 -10.49 10.90
CA ILE A 573 -11.23 -11.55 10.11
C ILE A 573 -12.28 -12.54 9.60
N LEU A 574 -12.35 -12.72 8.28
CA LEU A 574 -13.15 -13.74 7.62
C LEU A 574 -12.29 -14.65 6.75
N CYS A 575 -12.63 -15.94 6.66
CA CYS A 575 -12.07 -16.78 5.60
C CYS A 575 -12.69 -16.39 4.25
N ARG A 576 -11.97 -16.61 3.15
CA ARG A 576 -12.42 -16.24 1.80
C ARG A 576 -13.82 -16.74 1.45
N ALA A 577 -14.21 -17.93 1.92
CA ALA A 577 -15.53 -18.50 1.67
C ALA A 577 -16.63 -17.70 2.40
N CYS A 578 -16.44 -17.43 3.70
CA CYS A 578 -17.35 -16.59 4.49
C CYS A 578 -17.39 -15.15 3.98
N ASN A 579 -16.25 -14.58 3.59
CA ASN A 579 -16.20 -13.22 3.04
C ASN A 579 -16.99 -13.10 1.73
N ARG A 580 -16.80 -14.05 0.81
CA ARG A 580 -17.59 -14.12 -0.43
C ARG A 580 -19.07 -14.34 -0.18
N ALA A 581 -19.41 -15.16 0.81
CA ALA A 581 -20.80 -15.36 1.20
C ALA A 581 -21.40 -14.07 1.77
N LYS A 582 -20.70 -13.34 2.66
CA LYS A 582 -21.16 -12.07 3.21
C LYS A 582 -21.38 -11.02 2.11
N GLY A 583 -20.39 -10.79 1.25
CA GLY A 583 -20.44 -9.72 0.26
C GLY A 583 -20.66 -8.35 0.91
N ALA A 584 -21.51 -7.50 0.34
CA ALA A 584 -21.86 -6.19 0.91
C ALA A 584 -22.99 -6.24 1.97
N ARG A 585 -23.35 -7.44 2.46
CA ARG A 585 -24.38 -7.61 3.49
C ARG A 585 -23.79 -7.29 4.86
N ILE A 586 -24.63 -6.67 5.70
CA ILE A 586 -24.32 -6.33 7.09
C ILE A 586 -24.82 -7.47 7.96
#